data_AF-A0ABD4R1I0-F1
#
_entry.id   AF-A0ABD4R1I0-F1
#
_cell.length_a   1.000
_cell.length_b   1.000
_cell.length_c   1.000
_cell.angle_alpha   90.00
_cell.angle_beta   90.00
_cell.angle_gamma   90.00
#
_symmetry.space_group_name_H-M   'P 1'
#
loop_
_entity.id
_entity.type
_entity.pdbx_description
1 polymer ?
#
loop_
_entity_poly.entity_id
_entity_poly.type
_entity_poly.pdbx_seq_one_letter_code
_entity_poly.pdbx_strand_id
1 'polypeptide(L)'
;MARGLWVSPSEFVKFAEPNKTLTEQIASRSRSIDFFGLGMYLPNPDPILKSQGRDIRIYRELRTDPLVGGCIRRRKAAVKSLERGLERGHAPARVFSFIRDMLDDLDLSRIIGEMTDAVLYGYQPCEIMWGRSVKSWAIADIVGKPPEWFQFDNDNLLRFRAKDAGLEGEPVPLNKFVVPRQDATYDNPYGFPDLSMCFWPVTFKKGGMKFWVRFAEKYGSPWVIGKHPRGTAQGEIDLLLDSMEAMVEDAVAAIPDDSSIEIKEAAGKADSSDIYQNLITLARSEISIALLGQNQTTEANSNRASAQAGLEVTDDIRDADADIVESAVNQAIRMAVSMNFGDVASPVWKMWEQGTVDDTQATRDEKLSRAGVVFTPQYFKREYQLQDGDIDETPPSERQKNMLPLSFAEAIDADIQAQQALDDALDILMNGGALNGTLEPVLAPLFKRVEDGVNPSGLLGELAELYPQMNAEDLQERLARIMFVATVWGRLHERDNG
;
A
#
# COMPACT_ATOMS: atom_id res chain seq x y z
N MET A 1 58.85 -12.82 -0.30
CA MET A 1 59.42 -13.88 0.57
C MET A 1 58.31 -14.33 1.50
N ALA A 2 58.04 -15.63 1.58
CA ALA A 2 57.01 -16.15 2.50
C ALA A 2 57.47 -15.99 3.95
N ARG A 3 56.65 -15.37 4.80
CA ARG A 3 56.91 -15.27 6.25
C ARG A 3 56.55 -16.61 6.91
N GLY A 4 57.51 -17.26 7.57
CA GLY A 4 57.31 -18.54 8.26
C GLY A 4 58.51 -18.90 9.12
N LEU A 5 58.37 -19.97 9.92
CA LEU A 5 59.42 -20.46 10.81
C LEU A 5 59.70 -21.95 10.54
N TRP A 6 60.97 -22.33 10.54
CA TRP A 6 61.37 -23.73 10.50
C TRP A 6 61.24 -24.31 11.92
N VAL A 7 60.37 -25.31 12.09
CA VAL A 7 60.17 -26.01 13.36
C VAL A 7 61.03 -27.27 13.46
N SER A 8 61.56 -27.75 12.34
CA SER A 8 62.60 -28.77 12.26
C SER A 8 63.47 -28.56 11.00
N PRO A 9 64.62 -29.24 10.85
CA PRO A 9 65.46 -29.14 9.65
C PRO A 9 64.76 -29.50 8.33
N SER A 10 63.59 -30.17 8.41
CA SER A 10 62.81 -30.61 7.25
C SER A 10 61.40 -30.01 7.18
N GLU A 11 60.99 -29.20 8.15
CA GLU A 11 59.61 -28.71 8.25
C GLU A 11 59.54 -27.19 8.39
N PHE A 12 59.01 -26.55 7.35
CA PHE A 12 58.77 -25.12 7.30
C PHE A 12 57.29 -24.83 7.54
N VAL A 13 56.97 -24.23 8.69
CA VAL A 13 55.61 -23.78 9.01
C VAL A 13 55.47 -22.34 8.54
N LYS A 14 54.69 -22.12 7.49
CA LYS A 14 54.29 -20.76 7.08
C LYS A 14 53.41 -20.17 8.18
N PHE A 15 53.64 -18.91 8.54
CA PHE A 15 52.66 -18.22 9.39
C PHE A 15 51.35 -18.18 8.60
N ALA A 16 50.25 -18.64 9.21
CA ALA A 16 48.94 -18.48 8.60
C ALA A 16 48.74 -16.97 8.36
N GLU A 17 48.58 -16.58 7.10
CA GLU A 17 48.04 -15.24 6.82
C GLU A 17 46.70 -15.16 7.56
N PRO A 18 46.41 -14.06 8.28
CA PRO A 18 45.12 -13.93 8.93
C PRO A 18 44.05 -14.19 7.87
N ASN A 19 43.23 -15.21 8.09
CA ASN A 19 42.13 -15.56 7.19
C ASN A 19 41.34 -14.29 6.93
N LYS A 20 41.46 -13.71 5.73
CA LYS A 20 40.73 -12.51 5.29
C LYS A 20 39.23 -12.78 5.10
N THR A 21 38.71 -13.80 5.76
CA THR A 21 37.43 -14.45 5.47
C THR A 21 36.23 -13.66 6.00
N LEU A 22 36.43 -12.79 7.01
CA LEU A 22 35.33 -11.99 7.56
C LEU A 22 34.99 -10.76 6.69
N THR A 23 35.96 -10.23 5.94
CA THR A 23 35.76 -9.04 5.10
C THR A 23 35.46 -9.37 3.64
N GLU A 24 35.81 -10.59 3.20
CA GLU A 24 35.66 -11.00 1.81
C GLU A 24 34.33 -11.73 1.59
N GLN A 25 33.60 -11.32 0.56
CA GLN A 25 32.37 -12.00 0.17
C GLN A 25 32.70 -13.35 -0.48
N ILE A 26 32.37 -14.45 0.20
CA ILE A 26 32.69 -15.81 -0.27
C ILE A 26 31.70 -16.29 -1.34
N ALA A 27 30.41 -15.99 -1.17
CA ALA A 27 29.35 -16.35 -2.10
C ALA A 27 29.06 -15.18 -3.05
N SER A 28 29.67 -15.21 -4.24
CA SER A 28 29.48 -14.23 -5.31
C SER A 28 28.94 -14.90 -6.58
N ARG A 29 28.36 -14.12 -7.52
CA ARG A 29 27.89 -14.65 -8.81
C ARG A 29 29.03 -15.25 -9.64
N SER A 30 30.18 -14.57 -9.62
CA SER A 30 31.41 -15.03 -10.27
C SER A 30 31.95 -16.36 -9.74
N ARG A 31 31.53 -16.77 -8.54
CA ARG A 31 31.95 -18.03 -7.89
C ARG A 31 30.85 -19.09 -7.84
N SER A 32 29.62 -18.75 -8.22
CA SER A 32 28.49 -19.67 -8.26
C SER A 32 28.51 -20.49 -9.56
N ILE A 33 27.97 -21.71 -9.51
CA ILE A 33 27.78 -22.58 -10.70
C ILE A 33 26.61 -22.08 -11.58
N ASP A 34 25.95 -20.99 -11.16
CA ASP A 34 24.77 -20.44 -11.82
C ASP A 34 25.06 -19.91 -13.23
N PHE A 35 24.31 -20.40 -14.21
CA PHE A 35 24.56 -20.25 -15.66
C PHE A 35 24.15 -18.88 -16.22
N PHE A 36 24.01 -17.86 -15.36
CA PHE A 36 23.72 -16.48 -15.76
C PHE A 36 24.97 -15.71 -16.25
N GLY A 37 26.17 -16.29 -16.12
CA GLY A 37 27.46 -15.65 -16.38
C GLY A 37 27.94 -15.56 -17.84
N LEU A 38 27.07 -15.69 -18.84
CA LEU A 38 27.49 -15.53 -20.26
C LEU A 38 27.40 -14.09 -20.79
N GLY A 39 26.96 -13.14 -19.94
CA GLY A 39 26.87 -11.72 -20.26
C GLY A 39 27.61 -10.85 -19.24
N MET A 40 28.22 -9.76 -19.71
CA MET A 40 28.96 -8.81 -18.87
C MET A 40 28.04 -7.86 -18.06
N TYR A 41 26.72 -7.98 -18.21
CA TYR A 41 25.71 -7.22 -17.47
C TYR A 41 24.59 -8.14 -17.00
N LEU A 42 23.97 -7.80 -15.86
CA LEU A 42 22.91 -8.59 -15.27
C LEU A 42 21.55 -8.18 -15.87
N PRO A 43 20.85 -9.03 -16.63
CA PRO A 43 19.53 -8.70 -17.15
C PRO A 43 18.50 -8.59 -16.00
N ASN A 44 17.50 -7.73 -16.16
CA ASN A 44 16.42 -7.62 -15.18
C ASN A 44 15.67 -8.98 -15.08
N PRO A 45 15.57 -9.58 -13.87
CA PRO A 45 15.03 -10.92 -13.72
C PRO A 45 13.50 -11.00 -13.79
N ASP A 46 12.80 -9.87 -13.88
CA ASP A 46 11.34 -9.76 -13.95
C ASP A 46 10.71 -10.72 -14.99
N PRO A 47 9.79 -11.61 -14.57
CA PRO A 47 9.15 -12.59 -15.45
C PRO A 47 8.34 -11.98 -16.60
N ILE A 48 7.69 -10.84 -16.40
CA ILE A 48 6.90 -10.14 -17.43
C ILE A 48 7.84 -9.59 -18.50
N LEU A 49 8.92 -8.92 -18.08
CA LEU A 49 9.90 -8.37 -19.02
C LEU A 49 10.57 -9.49 -19.83
N LYS A 50 10.97 -10.58 -19.15
CA LYS A 50 11.52 -11.79 -19.79
C LYS A 50 10.55 -12.43 -20.80
N SER A 51 9.31 -12.67 -20.40
CA SER A 51 8.32 -13.36 -21.24
C SER A 51 7.90 -12.53 -22.45
N GLN A 52 7.86 -11.20 -22.33
CA GLN A 52 7.50 -10.31 -23.43
C GLN A 52 8.71 -9.93 -24.31
N GLY A 53 9.94 -10.20 -23.88
CA GLY A 53 11.15 -9.72 -24.54
C GLY A 53 11.21 -8.19 -24.61
N ARG A 54 10.63 -7.52 -23.60
CA ARG A 54 10.47 -6.06 -23.56
C ARG A 54 11.22 -5.45 -22.39
N ASP A 55 11.45 -4.16 -22.52
CA ASP A 55 12.11 -3.32 -21.53
C ASP A 55 11.09 -2.72 -20.55
N ILE A 56 11.58 -2.23 -19.41
CA ILE A 56 10.81 -1.65 -18.30
C ILE A 56 9.88 -0.51 -18.73
N ARG A 57 10.13 0.10 -19.89
CA ARG A 57 9.27 1.09 -20.55
C ARG A 57 7.82 0.62 -20.70
N ILE A 58 7.56 -0.69 -20.80
CA ILE A 58 6.18 -1.21 -20.87
C ILE A 58 5.34 -0.81 -19.65
N TYR A 59 5.96 -0.66 -18.47
CA TYR A 59 5.27 -0.22 -17.27
C TYR A 59 4.89 1.26 -17.31
N ARG A 60 5.56 2.11 -18.11
CA ARG A 60 5.08 3.48 -18.36
C ARG A 60 3.76 3.51 -19.11
N GLU A 61 3.57 2.58 -20.05
CA GLU A 61 2.29 2.49 -20.78
C GLU A 61 1.14 2.15 -19.83
N LEU A 62 1.40 1.36 -18.77
CA LEU A 62 0.39 1.04 -17.75
C LEU A 62 -0.10 2.29 -16.99
N ARG A 63 0.75 3.31 -16.79
CA ARG A 63 0.36 4.56 -16.11
C ARG A 63 -0.70 5.36 -16.86
N THR A 64 -0.84 5.14 -18.16
CA THR A 64 -1.88 5.78 -18.97
C THR A 64 -3.27 5.19 -18.71
N ASP A 65 -3.34 4.02 -18.10
CA ASP A 65 -4.61 3.44 -17.68
C ASP A 65 -5.22 4.28 -16.53
N PRO A 66 -6.49 4.72 -16.63
CA PRO A 66 -7.08 5.62 -15.64
C PRO A 66 -7.13 5.06 -14.22
N LEU A 67 -7.28 3.73 -14.06
CA LEU A 67 -7.32 3.11 -12.75
C LEU A 67 -5.92 3.05 -12.15
N VAL A 68 -4.95 2.53 -12.91
CA VAL A 68 -3.54 2.46 -12.48
C VAL A 68 -3.02 3.86 -12.17
N GLY A 69 -3.19 4.83 -13.08
CA GLY A 69 -2.77 6.21 -12.88
C GLY A 69 -3.53 6.91 -11.74
N GLY A 70 -4.77 6.50 -11.44
CA GLY A 70 -5.52 6.94 -10.26
C GLY A 70 -4.89 6.45 -8.97
N CYS A 71 -4.65 5.13 -8.86
CA CYS A 71 -4.04 4.51 -7.68
C CYS A 71 -2.63 5.05 -7.41
N ILE A 72 -1.80 5.19 -8.45
CA ILE A 72 -0.45 5.76 -8.33
C ILE A 72 -0.49 7.19 -7.78
N ARG A 73 -1.40 8.04 -8.28
CA ARG A 73 -1.53 9.41 -7.80
C ARG A 73 -1.91 9.45 -6.33
N ARG A 74 -2.85 8.60 -5.90
CA ARG A 74 -3.25 8.48 -4.49
C ARG A 74 -2.10 8.01 -3.61
N ARG A 75 -1.43 6.92 -3.97
CA ARG A 75 -0.30 6.35 -3.20
C ARG A 75 0.84 7.35 -3.05
N LYS A 76 1.24 8.03 -4.14
CA LYS A 76 2.24 9.11 -4.08
C LYS A 76 1.79 10.30 -3.24
N ALA A 77 0.51 10.66 -3.29
CA ALA A 77 -0.01 11.76 -2.49
C ALA A 77 0.04 11.43 -0.99
N ALA A 78 -0.29 10.18 -0.62
CA ALA A 78 -0.24 9.70 0.76
C ALA A 78 1.17 9.75 1.36
N VAL A 79 2.19 9.33 0.59
CA VAL A 79 3.59 9.47 1.05
C VAL A 79 3.98 10.94 1.19
N LYS A 80 3.58 11.79 0.23
CA LYS A 80 3.90 13.23 0.27
C LYS A 80 3.16 14.01 1.35
N SER A 81 2.05 13.50 1.87
CA SER A 81 1.30 14.14 2.95
C SER A 81 1.86 13.84 4.34
N LEU A 82 2.76 12.87 4.48
CA LEU A 82 3.46 12.64 5.72
C LEU A 82 4.24 13.89 6.13
N GLU A 83 4.22 14.17 7.43
CA GLU A 83 5.13 15.13 8.01
C GLU A 83 6.56 14.61 7.89
N ARG A 84 7.51 15.53 8.00
CA ARG A 84 8.92 15.21 7.81
C ARG A 84 9.79 16.15 8.61
N GLY A 85 10.94 15.66 9.04
CA GLY A 85 11.90 16.49 9.73
C GLY A 85 13.23 15.79 9.98
N LEU A 86 14.13 16.55 10.60
CA LEU A 86 15.51 16.17 10.82
C LEU A 86 15.78 16.01 12.32
N GLU A 87 16.10 14.81 12.74
CA GLU A 87 16.55 14.49 14.08
C GLU A 87 18.07 14.62 14.18
N ARG A 88 18.55 15.33 15.20
CA ARG A 88 19.99 15.55 15.38
C ARG A 88 20.75 14.29 15.78
N GLY A 89 20.19 13.45 16.65
CA GLY A 89 20.89 12.32 17.26
C GLY A 89 22.25 12.73 17.84
N HIS A 90 23.30 11.99 17.46
CA HIS A 90 24.69 12.26 17.87
C HIS A 90 25.45 13.21 16.95
N ALA A 91 24.80 13.79 15.94
CA ALA A 91 25.48 14.69 15.00
C ALA A 91 25.98 15.97 15.70
N PRO A 92 27.21 16.44 15.39
CA PRO A 92 27.67 17.75 15.85
C PRO A 92 26.71 18.87 15.42
N ALA A 93 26.52 19.90 16.26
CA ALA A 93 25.56 20.98 15.97
C ALA A 93 25.83 21.69 14.62
N ARG A 94 27.10 21.79 14.22
CA ARG A 94 27.52 22.33 12.92
C ARG A 94 27.09 21.45 11.74
N VAL A 95 27.11 20.13 11.91
CA VAL A 95 26.67 19.18 10.87
C VAL A 95 25.15 19.23 10.76
N PHE A 96 24.44 19.25 11.89
CA PHE A 96 22.98 19.35 11.92
C PHE A 96 22.47 20.62 11.24
N SER A 97 23.01 21.79 11.60
CA SER A 97 22.66 23.07 10.96
C SER A 97 22.95 23.06 9.46
N PHE A 98 24.11 22.57 9.04
CA PHE A 98 24.44 22.45 7.62
C PHE A 98 23.45 21.59 6.84
N ILE A 99 23.07 20.42 7.38
CA ILE A 99 22.14 19.52 6.69
C ILE A 99 20.71 20.07 6.70
N ARG A 100 20.26 20.67 7.80
CA ARG A 100 18.95 21.32 7.87
C ARG A 100 18.85 22.41 6.80
N ASP A 101 19.79 23.34 6.77
CA ASP A 101 19.78 24.45 5.82
C ASP A 101 19.88 23.94 4.37
N MET A 102 20.64 22.87 4.12
CA MET A 102 20.70 22.21 2.80
C MET A 102 19.36 21.58 2.40
N LEU A 103 18.65 20.93 3.32
CA LEU A 103 17.36 20.30 3.03
C LEU A 103 16.25 21.34 2.80
N ASP A 104 16.30 22.47 3.50
CA ASP A 104 15.34 23.57 3.35
C ASP A 104 15.38 24.21 1.94
N ASP A 105 16.55 24.19 1.29
CA ASP A 105 16.73 24.69 -0.08
C ASP A 105 16.26 23.71 -1.17
N LEU A 106 15.99 22.44 -0.83
CA LEU A 106 15.61 21.40 -1.80
C LEU A 106 14.09 21.33 -1.99
N ASP A 107 13.65 21.10 -3.25
CA ASP A 107 12.27 20.70 -3.53
C ASP A 107 12.03 19.24 -3.14
N LEU A 108 11.94 19.00 -1.83
CA LEU A 108 11.73 17.66 -1.28
C LEU A 108 10.41 17.05 -1.75
N SER A 109 9.37 17.84 -2.05
CA SER A 109 8.10 17.29 -2.54
C SER A 109 8.25 16.66 -3.93
N ARG A 110 8.99 17.31 -4.84
CA ARG A 110 9.33 16.74 -6.15
C ARG A 110 10.25 15.53 -5.98
N ILE A 111 11.33 15.66 -5.21
CA ILE A 111 12.33 14.60 -5.00
C ILE A 111 11.69 13.33 -4.44
N ILE A 112 10.87 13.45 -3.40
CA ILE A 112 10.11 12.30 -2.83
C ILE A 112 9.26 11.66 -3.93
N GLY A 113 8.51 12.47 -4.70
CA GLY A 113 7.67 11.95 -5.77
C GLY A 113 8.42 11.18 -6.85
N GLU A 114 9.66 11.60 -7.15
CA GLU A 114 10.55 10.88 -8.06
C GLU A 114 11.08 9.61 -7.39
N MET A 115 11.59 9.67 -6.15
CA MET A 115 12.09 8.50 -5.43
C MET A 115 11.03 7.39 -5.27
N THR A 116 9.76 7.75 -5.04
CA THR A 116 8.64 6.79 -4.98
C THR A 116 8.38 6.08 -6.32
N ASP A 117 8.91 6.55 -7.46
CA ASP A 117 8.88 5.75 -8.70
C ASP A 117 9.67 4.43 -8.55
N ALA A 118 10.59 4.32 -7.58
CA ALA A 118 11.30 3.08 -7.28
C ALA A 118 10.35 1.92 -6.98
N VAL A 119 9.24 2.20 -6.30
CA VAL A 119 8.24 1.20 -5.95
C VAL A 119 7.57 0.66 -7.24
N LEU A 120 7.20 1.58 -8.12
CA LEU A 120 6.49 1.25 -9.35
C LEU A 120 7.35 0.44 -10.34
N TYR A 121 8.67 0.71 -10.36
CA TYR A 121 9.62 0.15 -11.33
C TYR A 121 10.66 -0.78 -10.70
N GLY A 122 10.54 -1.10 -9.41
CA GLY A 122 11.51 -1.87 -8.62
C GLY A 122 12.71 -1.04 -8.17
N TYR A 123 13.15 -0.07 -8.96
CA TYR A 123 14.23 0.86 -8.61
C TYR A 123 14.13 2.19 -9.34
N GLN A 124 14.77 3.22 -8.77
CA GLN A 124 14.83 4.54 -9.36
C GLN A 124 16.20 5.18 -9.14
N PRO A 125 17.06 5.24 -10.18
CA PRO A 125 18.31 5.98 -10.10
C PRO A 125 18.05 7.48 -9.93
N CYS A 126 18.62 8.09 -8.90
CA CYS A 126 18.52 9.52 -8.61
C CYS A 126 19.91 10.15 -8.61
N GLU A 127 20.17 11.04 -9.57
CA GLU A 127 21.45 11.76 -9.68
C GLU A 127 21.50 12.90 -8.67
N ILE A 128 22.55 12.94 -7.86
CA ILE A 128 22.85 14.07 -6.98
C ILE A 128 23.55 15.16 -7.77
N MET A 129 22.96 16.35 -7.77
CA MET A 129 23.52 17.56 -8.36
C MET A 129 24.24 18.35 -7.28
N TRP A 130 25.57 18.31 -7.31
CA TRP A 130 26.40 19.01 -6.33
C TRP A 130 26.51 20.50 -6.66
N GLY A 131 26.16 21.34 -5.71
CA GLY A 131 26.43 22.77 -5.70
C GLY A 131 27.68 23.07 -4.91
N ARG A 132 28.51 23.99 -5.40
CA ARG A 132 29.73 24.40 -4.71
C ARG A 132 29.55 25.78 -4.10
N SER A 133 29.59 25.85 -2.78
CA SER A 133 29.83 27.10 -2.05
C SER A 133 31.33 27.36 -1.90
N VAL A 134 31.71 28.54 -1.43
CA VAL A 134 33.12 28.92 -1.20
C VAL A 134 33.81 27.98 -0.20
N LYS A 135 33.06 27.35 0.72
CA LYS A 135 33.59 26.55 1.83
C LYS A 135 33.03 25.12 1.95
N SER A 136 32.04 24.74 1.13
CA SER A 136 31.35 23.45 1.26
C SER A 136 30.75 22.98 -0.06
N TRP A 137 30.57 21.66 -0.16
CA TRP A 137 29.81 21.00 -1.21
C TRP A 137 28.41 20.67 -0.67
N ALA A 138 27.39 21.36 -1.17
CA ALA A 138 26.00 21.08 -0.80
C ALA A 138 25.31 20.34 -1.93
N ILE A 139 24.27 19.58 -1.61
CA ILE A 139 23.37 19.04 -2.63
C ILE A 139 22.50 20.21 -3.09
N ALA A 140 22.64 20.59 -4.36
CA ALA A 140 21.82 21.62 -4.97
C ALA A 140 20.51 21.05 -5.51
N ASP A 141 20.52 19.79 -5.96
CA ASP A 141 19.32 19.10 -6.38
C ASP A 141 19.50 17.57 -6.38
N ILE A 142 18.39 16.83 -6.41
CA ILE A 142 18.37 15.39 -6.69
C ILE A 142 17.38 15.12 -7.81
N VAL A 143 17.83 14.47 -8.88
CA VAL A 143 17.02 14.29 -10.10
C VAL A 143 16.90 12.80 -10.43
N GLY A 144 15.68 12.29 -10.37
CA GLY A 144 15.31 10.96 -10.86
C GLY A 144 15.60 10.84 -12.36
N LYS A 145 16.30 9.77 -12.74
CA LYS A 145 16.64 9.47 -14.13
C LYS A 145 15.85 8.27 -14.63
N PRO A 146 15.56 8.19 -15.95
CA PRO A 146 14.91 7.03 -16.53
C PRO A 146 15.63 5.72 -16.16
N PRO A 147 14.96 4.75 -15.51
CA PRO A 147 15.59 3.50 -15.09
C PRO A 147 16.18 2.69 -16.26
N GLU A 148 15.58 2.73 -17.45
CA GLU A 148 16.08 2.01 -18.63
C GLU A 148 17.47 2.47 -19.11
N TRP A 149 17.96 3.61 -18.62
CA TRP A 149 19.32 4.10 -18.89
C TRP A 149 20.37 3.42 -18.02
N PHE A 150 19.97 2.62 -17.04
CA PHE A 150 20.86 1.99 -16.09
C PHE A 150 20.71 0.47 -16.11
N GLN A 151 21.74 -0.20 -15.63
CA GLN A 151 21.78 -1.65 -15.42
C GLN A 151 22.73 -1.97 -14.28
N PHE A 152 22.70 -3.21 -13.79
CA PHE A 152 23.65 -3.70 -12.80
C PHE A 152 24.67 -4.64 -13.43
N ASP A 153 25.89 -4.66 -12.90
CA ASP A 153 26.86 -5.71 -13.19
C ASP A 153 26.71 -6.93 -12.26
N ASN A 154 27.62 -7.88 -12.42
CA ASN A 154 27.64 -9.12 -11.64
C ASN A 154 27.89 -8.90 -10.14
N ASP A 155 28.42 -7.74 -9.76
CA ASP A 155 28.70 -7.33 -8.39
C ASP A 155 27.58 -6.44 -7.80
N ASN A 156 26.43 -6.36 -8.49
CA ASN A 156 25.29 -5.51 -8.12
C ASN A 156 25.63 -4.01 -8.05
N LEU A 157 26.63 -3.55 -8.81
CA LEU A 157 26.96 -2.14 -8.92
C LEU A 157 26.22 -1.50 -10.09
N LEU A 158 25.70 -0.28 -9.86
CA LEU A 158 24.96 0.47 -10.87
C LEU A 158 25.90 0.94 -11.99
N ARG A 159 25.46 0.76 -13.23
CA ARG A 159 26.15 1.20 -14.44
C ARG A 159 25.22 2.03 -15.30
N PHE A 160 25.76 3.07 -15.91
CA PHE A 160 25.05 3.91 -16.86
C PHE A 160 25.28 3.40 -18.29
N ARG A 161 24.20 3.18 -19.03
CA ARG A 161 24.22 2.72 -20.42
C ARG A 161 24.46 3.91 -21.36
N ALA A 162 25.66 4.49 -21.27
CA ALA A 162 26.09 5.54 -22.17
C ALA A 162 26.17 5.03 -23.62
N LYS A 163 25.90 5.91 -24.59
CA LYS A 163 25.86 5.54 -26.03
C LYS A 163 27.19 4.99 -26.55
N ASP A 164 28.29 5.40 -25.93
CA ASP A 164 29.67 5.12 -26.27
C ASP A 164 30.33 4.07 -25.33
N ALA A 165 29.60 3.54 -24.34
CA ALA A 165 30.13 2.60 -23.36
C ALA A 165 29.82 1.11 -23.66
N GLY A 166 29.39 0.78 -24.89
CA GLY A 166 29.07 -0.58 -25.30
C GLY A 166 27.90 -1.21 -24.52
N LEU A 167 27.84 -2.55 -24.48
CA LEU A 167 26.76 -3.29 -23.80
C LEU A 167 26.88 -3.29 -22.28
N GLU A 168 28.08 -3.08 -21.73
CA GLU A 168 28.34 -3.09 -20.29
C GLU A 168 27.95 -1.78 -19.60
N GLY A 169 27.94 -0.68 -20.35
CA GLY A 169 27.83 0.65 -19.76
C GLY A 169 29.06 1.03 -18.95
N GLU A 170 29.08 2.26 -18.46
CA GLU A 170 30.14 2.80 -17.62
C GLU A 170 29.76 2.78 -16.13
N PRO A 171 30.72 2.58 -15.21
CA PRO A 171 30.43 2.65 -13.78
C PRO A 171 30.04 4.08 -13.40
N VAL A 172 29.04 4.22 -12.53
CA VAL A 172 28.66 5.55 -12.04
C VAL A 172 29.71 6.07 -11.03
N PRO A 173 30.02 7.38 -11.00
CA PRO A 173 30.95 7.93 -10.03
C PRO A 173 30.48 7.77 -8.58
N LEU A 174 31.42 7.64 -7.65
CA LEU A 174 31.14 7.61 -6.22
C LEU A 174 30.43 8.90 -5.78
N ASN A 175 29.47 8.79 -4.84
CA ASN A 175 28.69 9.90 -4.30
C ASN A 175 27.88 10.70 -5.34
N LYS A 176 27.61 10.11 -6.51
CA LYS A 176 26.87 10.79 -7.59
C LYS A 176 25.42 10.33 -7.73
N PHE A 177 25.08 9.15 -7.23
CA PHE A 177 23.74 8.59 -7.32
C PHE A 177 23.30 7.98 -5.99
N VAL A 178 22.00 8.11 -5.69
CA VAL A 178 21.27 7.25 -4.75
C VAL A 178 20.25 6.44 -5.53
N VAL A 179 19.99 5.21 -5.07
CA VAL A 179 19.14 4.25 -5.81
C VAL A 179 18.15 3.61 -4.84
N PRO A 180 17.03 4.31 -4.52
CA PRO A 180 15.89 3.67 -3.87
C PRO A 180 15.43 2.45 -4.66
N ARG A 181 15.09 1.39 -3.94
CA ARG A 181 14.77 0.06 -4.46
C ARG A 181 13.71 -0.61 -3.61
N GLN A 182 12.69 -1.18 -4.25
CA GLN A 182 11.68 -2.00 -3.60
C GLN A 182 12.12 -3.47 -3.63
N ASP A 183 12.17 -4.12 -2.46
CA ASP A 183 12.45 -5.55 -2.32
C ASP A 183 13.66 -6.05 -3.13
N ALA A 184 14.70 -5.21 -3.23
CA ALA A 184 15.92 -5.61 -3.91
C ALA A 184 16.65 -6.68 -3.10
N THR A 185 16.97 -7.78 -3.78
CA THR A 185 17.70 -8.90 -3.20
C THR A 185 19.09 -8.99 -3.83
N TYR A 186 19.92 -9.87 -3.28
CA TYR A 186 21.20 -10.15 -3.92
C TYR A 186 21.00 -10.63 -5.35
N ASP A 187 20.00 -11.49 -5.62
CA ASP A 187 19.68 -12.04 -6.96
C ASP A 187 19.05 -11.01 -7.90
N ASN A 188 18.14 -10.18 -7.37
CA ASN A 188 17.48 -9.12 -8.11
C ASN A 188 17.85 -7.72 -7.57
N PRO A 189 18.96 -7.11 -8.03
CA PRO A 189 19.34 -5.78 -7.60
C PRO A 189 18.44 -4.67 -8.17
N TYR A 190 17.61 -4.98 -9.17
CA TYR A 190 16.63 -4.06 -9.76
C TYR A 190 15.39 -3.88 -8.89
N GLY A 191 15.19 -4.72 -7.87
CA GLY A 191 13.99 -4.70 -7.06
C GLY A 191 12.77 -5.29 -7.76
N PHE A 192 11.68 -5.42 -7.01
CA PHE A 192 10.40 -5.92 -7.51
C PHE A 192 9.50 -4.74 -7.92
N PRO A 193 9.12 -4.62 -9.21
CA PRO A 193 8.22 -3.56 -9.67
C PRO A 193 6.75 -3.88 -9.41
N ASP A 194 6.05 -3.05 -8.64
CA ASP A 194 4.60 -3.20 -8.42
C ASP A 194 3.78 -3.18 -9.73
N LEU A 195 4.26 -2.46 -10.74
CA LEU A 195 3.60 -2.43 -12.05
C LEU A 195 3.69 -3.75 -12.81
N SER A 196 4.58 -4.68 -12.44
CA SER A 196 4.57 -6.03 -12.99
C SER A 196 3.29 -6.79 -12.61
N MET A 197 2.82 -6.64 -11.37
CA MET A 197 1.57 -7.24 -10.89
C MET A 197 0.35 -6.71 -11.66
N CYS A 198 0.41 -5.43 -12.05
CA CYS A 198 -0.67 -4.78 -12.81
C CYS A 198 -0.71 -5.14 -14.29
N PHE A 199 0.35 -5.74 -14.85
CA PHE A 199 0.49 -5.94 -16.29
C PHE A 199 -0.65 -6.78 -16.90
N TRP A 200 -0.89 -7.97 -16.33
CA TRP A 200 -1.91 -8.88 -16.82
C TRP A 200 -3.34 -8.39 -16.55
N PRO A 201 -3.69 -7.92 -15.34
CA PRO A 201 -5.00 -7.31 -15.08
C PRO A 201 -5.33 -6.17 -16.06
N VAL A 202 -4.40 -5.26 -16.35
CA VAL A 202 -4.62 -4.19 -17.33
C VAL A 202 -4.84 -4.76 -18.74
N THR A 203 -4.05 -5.76 -19.13
CA THR A 203 -4.17 -6.43 -20.43
C THR A 203 -5.54 -7.09 -20.59
N PHE A 204 -5.98 -7.86 -19.59
CA PHE A 204 -7.29 -8.52 -19.58
C PHE A 204 -8.44 -7.52 -19.52
N LYS A 205 -8.30 -6.44 -18.75
CA LYS A 205 -9.30 -5.37 -18.72
C LYS A 205 -9.48 -4.71 -20.08
N LYS A 206 -8.38 -4.36 -20.76
CA LYS A 206 -8.41 -3.77 -22.12
C LYS A 206 -9.02 -4.76 -23.13
N GLY A 207 -8.67 -6.04 -23.03
CA GLY A 207 -9.26 -7.11 -23.84
C GLY A 207 -10.76 -7.27 -23.59
N GLY A 208 -11.17 -7.38 -22.32
CA GLY A 208 -12.56 -7.49 -21.88
C GLY A 208 -13.40 -6.31 -22.36
N MET A 209 -12.90 -5.09 -22.24
CA MET A 209 -13.56 -3.89 -22.77
C MET A 209 -13.78 -3.97 -24.28
N LYS A 210 -12.77 -4.40 -25.04
CA LYS A 210 -12.89 -4.57 -26.50
C LYS A 210 -13.94 -5.62 -26.87
N PHE A 211 -14.01 -6.73 -26.14
CA PHE A 211 -15.05 -7.74 -26.36
C PHE A 211 -16.43 -7.23 -25.96
N TRP A 212 -16.53 -6.50 -24.86
CA TRP A 212 -17.78 -5.93 -24.39
C TRP A 212 -18.34 -4.90 -25.37
N VAL A 213 -17.51 -4.01 -25.90
CA VAL A 213 -17.92 -3.05 -26.95
C VAL A 213 -18.41 -3.78 -28.21
N ARG A 214 -17.67 -4.79 -28.69
CA ARG A 214 -18.10 -5.60 -29.86
C ARG A 214 -19.39 -6.36 -29.60
N PHE A 215 -19.57 -6.86 -28.38
CA PHE A 215 -20.79 -7.52 -27.96
C PHE A 215 -21.95 -6.52 -27.97
N ALA A 216 -21.77 -5.34 -27.39
CA ALA A 216 -22.75 -4.26 -27.38
C ALA A 216 -23.11 -3.80 -28.80
N GLU A 217 -22.15 -3.67 -29.72
CA GLU A 217 -22.40 -3.36 -31.13
C GLU A 217 -23.23 -4.46 -31.82
N LYS A 218 -22.84 -5.73 -31.65
CA LYS A 218 -23.48 -6.86 -32.34
C LYS A 218 -24.89 -7.17 -31.82
N TYR A 219 -25.12 -6.97 -30.52
CA TYR A 219 -26.34 -7.41 -29.84
C TYR A 219 -27.18 -6.27 -29.27
N GLY A 220 -26.69 -5.03 -29.32
CA GLY A 220 -27.43 -3.81 -28.99
C GLY A 220 -28.51 -3.47 -30.01
N SER A 221 -28.39 -3.96 -31.26
CA SER A 221 -29.44 -3.88 -32.28
C SER A 221 -30.05 -5.26 -32.53
N PRO A 222 -31.38 -5.40 -32.52
CA PRO A 222 -32.05 -6.64 -32.93
C PRO A 222 -31.85 -6.89 -34.43
N TRP A 223 -31.73 -8.16 -34.82
CA TRP A 223 -31.82 -8.52 -36.25
C TRP A 223 -33.28 -8.48 -36.66
N VAL A 224 -33.63 -7.54 -37.54
CA VAL A 224 -34.96 -7.46 -38.12
C VAL A 224 -34.93 -8.18 -39.46
N ILE A 225 -35.76 -9.22 -39.62
CA ILE A 225 -35.84 -9.99 -40.87
C ILE A 225 -37.25 -9.85 -41.44
N GLY A 226 -37.35 -9.22 -42.61
CA GLY A 226 -38.58 -9.14 -43.39
C GLY A 226 -38.70 -10.35 -44.33
N LYS A 227 -39.82 -11.05 -44.27
CA LYS A 227 -40.16 -12.14 -45.19
C LYS A 227 -41.14 -11.62 -46.24
N HIS A 228 -40.82 -11.85 -47.51
CA HIS A 228 -41.71 -11.55 -48.64
C HIS A 228 -41.90 -12.81 -49.51
N PRO A 229 -43.02 -12.93 -50.25
CA PRO A 229 -43.26 -14.04 -51.16
C PRO A 229 -42.19 -14.19 -52.26
N ARG A 230 -42.06 -15.41 -52.81
CA ARG A 230 -41.22 -15.63 -54.00
C ARG A 230 -41.89 -14.99 -55.22
N GLY A 231 -41.17 -14.09 -55.90
CA GLY A 231 -41.64 -13.40 -57.10
C GLY A 231 -42.03 -11.93 -56.90
N THR A 232 -41.89 -11.39 -55.68
CA THR A 232 -42.06 -9.96 -55.38
C THR A 232 -41.15 -9.10 -56.26
N ALA A 233 -41.69 -7.99 -56.78
CA ALA A 233 -40.93 -7.05 -57.60
C ALA A 233 -39.87 -6.31 -56.76
N GLN A 234 -38.71 -6.02 -57.35
CA GLN A 234 -37.59 -5.40 -56.62
C GLN A 234 -37.98 -4.08 -55.93
N GLY A 235 -38.81 -3.25 -56.58
CA GLY A 235 -39.25 -1.98 -55.99
C GLY A 235 -40.12 -2.14 -54.73
N GLU A 236 -40.86 -3.24 -54.60
CA GLU A 236 -41.61 -3.55 -53.37
C GLU A 236 -40.69 -4.08 -52.26
N ILE A 237 -39.62 -4.80 -52.63
CA ILE A 237 -38.59 -5.25 -51.69
C ILE A 237 -37.83 -4.04 -51.11
N ASP A 238 -37.48 -3.06 -51.95
CA ASP A 238 -36.77 -1.86 -51.53
C ASP A 238 -37.64 -1.00 -50.58
N LEU A 239 -38.94 -0.85 -50.88
CA LEU A 239 -39.92 -0.18 -50.00
C LEU A 239 -40.06 -0.88 -48.63
N LEU A 240 -40.03 -2.21 -48.61
CA LEU A 240 -40.04 -2.97 -47.37
C LEU A 240 -38.74 -2.76 -46.58
N LEU A 241 -37.59 -2.68 -47.26
CA LEU A 241 -36.30 -2.43 -46.65
C LEU A 241 -36.23 -1.04 -46.01
N ASP A 242 -36.66 0.00 -46.73
CA ASP A 242 -36.75 1.38 -46.25
C ASP A 242 -37.69 1.49 -45.03
N SER A 243 -38.82 0.77 -45.07
CA SER A 243 -39.77 0.71 -43.95
C SER A 243 -39.19 -0.03 -42.73
N MET A 244 -38.36 -1.05 -42.96
CA MET A 244 -37.66 -1.76 -41.89
C MET A 244 -36.55 -0.91 -41.27
N GLU A 245 -35.80 -0.13 -42.06
CA GLU A 245 -34.81 0.82 -41.56
C GLU A 245 -35.48 1.91 -40.69
N ALA A 246 -36.58 2.49 -41.15
CA ALA A 246 -37.38 3.43 -40.37
C ALA A 246 -37.93 2.80 -39.08
N MET A 247 -38.32 1.52 -39.11
CA MET A 247 -38.79 0.81 -37.92
C MET A 247 -37.67 0.57 -36.90
N VAL A 248 -36.42 0.37 -37.33
CA VAL A 248 -35.27 0.26 -36.41
C VAL A 248 -35.03 1.56 -35.64
N GLU A 249 -35.33 2.72 -36.24
CA GLU A 249 -35.23 4.04 -35.60
C GLU A 249 -36.47 4.40 -34.76
N ASP A 250 -37.67 4.24 -35.30
CA ASP A 250 -38.92 4.79 -34.74
C ASP A 250 -39.85 3.75 -34.07
N ALA A 251 -39.51 2.46 -34.14
CA ALA A 251 -40.25 1.34 -33.54
C ALA A 251 -41.73 1.18 -33.98
N VAL A 252 -42.12 1.74 -35.14
CA VAL A 252 -43.48 1.64 -35.70
C VAL A 252 -43.39 1.14 -37.14
N ALA A 253 -44.18 0.12 -37.50
CA ALA A 253 -44.29 -0.37 -38.88
C ALA A 253 -45.72 -0.79 -39.25
N ALA A 254 -46.11 -0.52 -40.49
CA ALA A 254 -47.32 -1.04 -41.11
C ALA A 254 -46.91 -2.05 -42.18
N ILE A 255 -47.33 -3.31 -42.01
CA ILE A 255 -46.99 -4.42 -42.92
C ILE A 255 -48.26 -5.02 -43.55
N PRO A 256 -48.21 -5.41 -44.83
CA PRO A 256 -49.27 -6.19 -45.47
C PRO A 256 -49.52 -7.53 -44.75
N ASP A 257 -50.76 -8.01 -44.75
CA ASP A 257 -51.21 -9.20 -44.00
C ASP A 257 -50.56 -10.52 -44.47
N ASP A 258 -49.94 -10.51 -45.64
CA ASP A 258 -49.21 -11.65 -46.22
C ASP A 258 -47.68 -11.61 -45.99
N SER A 259 -47.17 -10.53 -45.39
CA SER A 259 -45.76 -10.32 -45.07
C SER A 259 -45.53 -10.41 -43.56
N SER A 260 -44.38 -10.92 -43.14
CA SER A 260 -44.05 -11.01 -41.71
C SER A 260 -42.67 -10.48 -41.39
N ILE A 261 -42.59 -9.78 -40.26
CA ILE A 261 -41.34 -9.29 -39.68
C ILE A 261 -41.05 -10.13 -38.45
N GLU A 262 -39.87 -10.74 -38.43
CA GLU A 262 -39.37 -11.47 -37.27
C GLU A 262 -38.17 -10.75 -36.69
N ILE A 263 -38.26 -10.42 -35.40
CA ILE A 263 -37.11 -10.00 -34.62
C ILE A 263 -36.38 -11.25 -34.14
N LYS A 264 -35.17 -11.47 -34.65
CA LYS A 264 -34.31 -12.55 -34.16
C LYS A 264 -33.41 -12.04 -33.05
N GLU A 265 -33.73 -12.44 -31.83
CA GLU A 265 -32.83 -12.30 -30.70
C GLU A 265 -31.81 -13.43 -30.66
N ALA A 266 -30.57 -13.10 -30.34
CA ALA A 266 -29.59 -14.11 -30.00
C ALA A 266 -29.88 -14.66 -28.60
N ALA A 267 -29.99 -15.98 -28.48
CA ALA A 267 -30.11 -16.63 -27.17
C ALA A 267 -28.85 -16.38 -26.31
N GLY A 268 -29.01 -16.11 -25.01
CA GLY A 268 -27.90 -15.96 -24.05
C GLY A 268 -27.22 -14.58 -23.99
N LYS A 269 -27.89 -13.49 -24.42
CA LYS A 269 -27.33 -12.13 -24.37
C LYS A 269 -26.99 -11.65 -22.95
N ALA A 270 -27.88 -11.91 -21.98
CA ALA A 270 -27.69 -11.48 -20.60
C ALA A 270 -26.43 -12.12 -19.98
N ASP A 271 -26.35 -13.46 -20.05
CA ASP A 271 -25.20 -14.22 -19.53
C ASP A 271 -23.86 -13.77 -20.15
N SER A 272 -23.85 -13.43 -21.44
CA SER A 272 -22.64 -12.99 -22.14
C SER A 272 -22.19 -11.58 -21.73
N SER A 273 -23.12 -10.65 -21.51
CA SER A 273 -22.78 -9.29 -21.05
C SER A 273 -22.20 -9.31 -19.65
N ASP A 274 -22.79 -10.09 -18.75
CA ASP A 274 -22.38 -10.20 -17.35
C ASP A 274 -20.98 -10.80 -17.22
N ILE A 275 -20.62 -11.79 -18.05
CA ILE A 275 -19.27 -12.37 -18.06
C ILE A 275 -18.20 -11.31 -18.36
N TYR A 276 -18.43 -10.46 -19.37
CA TYR A 276 -17.45 -9.42 -19.71
C TYR A 276 -17.35 -8.35 -18.63
N GLN A 277 -18.48 -7.94 -18.06
CA GLN A 277 -18.50 -6.99 -16.95
C GLN A 277 -17.79 -7.56 -15.72
N ASN A 278 -18.04 -8.82 -15.37
CA ASN A 278 -17.39 -9.50 -14.24
C ASN A 278 -15.88 -9.62 -14.43
N LEU A 279 -15.42 -9.95 -15.64
CA LEU A 279 -13.99 -9.97 -15.97
C LEU A 279 -13.36 -8.58 -15.78
N ILE A 280 -14.01 -7.52 -16.27
CA ILE A 280 -13.54 -6.14 -16.11
C ILE A 280 -13.50 -5.78 -14.63
N THR A 281 -14.53 -6.10 -13.86
CA THR A 281 -14.61 -5.82 -12.42
C THR A 281 -13.50 -6.55 -11.66
N LEU A 282 -13.30 -7.84 -11.89
CA LEU A 282 -12.21 -8.62 -11.28
C LEU A 282 -10.85 -7.98 -11.59
N ALA A 283 -10.59 -7.69 -12.86
CA ALA A 283 -9.32 -7.06 -13.26
C ALA A 283 -9.11 -5.69 -12.62
N ARG A 284 -10.18 -4.91 -12.40
CA ARG A 284 -10.10 -3.64 -11.65
C ARG A 284 -9.77 -3.87 -10.18
N SER A 285 -10.39 -4.88 -9.55
CA SER A 285 -10.13 -5.25 -8.16
C SER A 285 -8.67 -5.63 -7.94
N GLU A 286 -8.12 -6.50 -8.80
CA GLU A 286 -6.72 -6.93 -8.74
C GLU A 286 -5.75 -5.74 -8.84
N ILE A 287 -6.04 -4.76 -9.71
CA ILE A 287 -5.21 -3.55 -9.84
C ILE A 287 -5.25 -2.72 -8.54
N SER A 288 -6.43 -2.54 -7.95
CA SER A 288 -6.58 -1.77 -6.70
C SER A 288 -5.85 -2.47 -5.55
N ILE A 289 -6.02 -3.78 -5.39
CA ILE A 289 -5.36 -4.57 -4.35
C ILE A 289 -3.85 -4.56 -4.54
N ALA A 290 -3.36 -4.77 -5.75
CA ALA A 290 -1.92 -4.76 -6.02
C ALA A 290 -1.23 -3.43 -5.70
N LEU A 291 -1.93 -2.29 -5.90
CA LEU A 291 -1.33 -0.97 -5.70
C LEU A 291 -1.64 -0.34 -4.35
N LEU A 292 -2.81 -0.60 -3.76
CA LEU A 292 -3.29 0.06 -2.54
C LEU A 292 -3.59 -0.93 -1.41
N GLY A 293 -3.44 -2.24 -1.64
CA GLY A 293 -3.76 -3.29 -0.66
C GLY A 293 -5.25 -3.55 -0.45
N GLN A 294 -6.13 -2.69 -0.96
CA GLN A 294 -7.57 -2.80 -0.79
C GLN A 294 -8.35 -2.49 -2.08
N ASN A 295 -9.60 -2.93 -2.13
CA ASN A 295 -10.52 -2.59 -3.22
C ASN A 295 -11.79 -1.90 -2.73
N GLN A 296 -11.82 -0.57 -2.83
CA GLN A 296 -12.95 0.25 -2.41
C GLN A 296 -14.26 -0.05 -3.17
N THR A 297 -14.21 -0.61 -4.39
CA THR A 297 -15.44 -0.91 -5.16
C THR A 297 -16.18 -2.16 -4.69
N THR A 298 -15.51 -3.15 -4.10
CA THR A 298 -16.18 -4.30 -3.46
C THR A 298 -16.64 -3.98 -2.05
N GLU A 299 -15.99 -3.02 -1.38
CA GLU A 299 -16.28 -2.66 0.01
C GLU A 299 -17.44 -1.69 0.19
N ALA A 300 -18.04 -1.15 -0.88
CA ALA A 300 -19.26 -0.36 -0.77
C ALA A 300 -20.44 -1.12 -0.10
N ASN A 301 -20.37 -2.45 -0.06
CA ASN A 301 -21.32 -3.32 0.65
C ASN A 301 -20.76 -3.86 1.99
N SER A 302 -19.61 -3.37 2.46
CA SER A 302 -18.91 -3.88 3.64
C SER A 302 -19.27 -3.11 4.93
N ASN A 303 -19.10 -3.77 6.08
CA ASN A 303 -19.32 -3.16 7.40
C ASN A 303 -18.16 -2.22 7.77
N ARG A 304 -18.38 -1.32 8.74
CA ARG A 304 -17.37 -0.33 9.19
C ARG A 304 -16.01 -0.94 9.55
N ALA A 305 -15.99 -2.17 10.07
CA ALA A 305 -14.76 -2.87 10.44
C ALA A 305 -13.89 -3.26 9.23
N SER A 306 -14.50 -3.72 8.12
CA SER A 306 -13.77 -4.06 6.89
C SER A 306 -13.12 -2.83 6.25
N ALA A 307 -13.86 -1.71 6.20
CA ALA A 307 -13.35 -0.46 5.64
C ALA A 307 -12.17 0.09 6.46
N GLN A 308 -12.19 -0.06 7.80
CA GLN A 308 -11.09 0.35 8.67
C GLN A 308 -9.84 -0.51 8.42
N ALA A 309 -9.99 -1.84 8.34
CA ALA A 309 -8.87 -2.75 8.04
C ALA A 309 -8.25 -2.46 6.66
N GLY A 310 -9.06 -2.10 5.65
CA GLY A 310 -8.55 -1.70 4.34
C GLY A 310 -7.73 -0.41 4.36
N LEU A 311 -8.08 0.54 5.24
CA LEU A 311 -7.28 1.76 5.45
C LEU A 311 -5.94 1.44 6.09
N GLU A 312 -5.92 0.60 7.13
CA GLU A 312 -4.67 0.18 7.81
C GLU A 312 -3.67 -0.43 6.82
N VAL A 313 -4.11 -1.33 5.93
CA VAL A 313 -3.23 -1.91 4.90
C VAL A 313 -2.70 -0.85 3.92
N THR A 314 -3.50 0.18 3.63
CA THR A 314 -3.05 1.28 2.77
C THR A 314 -1.98 2.12 3.45
N ASP A 315 -2.11 2.33 4.76
CA ASP A 315 -1.15 3.06 5.57
C ASP A 315 0.15 2.26 5.74
N ASP A 316 0.07 0.93 5.94
CA ASP A 316 1.25 0.05 5.96
C ASP A 316 2.06 0.14 4.65
N ILE A 317 1.36 0.14 3.51
CA ILE A 317 1.99 0.30 2.18
C ILE A 317 2.59 1.70 2.02
N ARG A 318 1.90 2.74 2.48
CA ARG A 318 2.41 4.13 2.46
C ARG A 318 3.69 4.25 3.28
N ASP A 319 3.72 3.66 4.47
CA ASP A 319 4.85 3.75 5.39
C ASP A 319 6.05 2.94 4.86
N ALA A 320 5.81 1.77 4.25
CA ALA A 320 6.85 1.01 3.54
C ALA A 320 7.44 1.79 2.35
N ASP A 321 6.61 2.50 1.58
CA ASP A 321 7.08 3.39 0.52
C ASP A 321 7.91 4.56 1.08
N ALA A 322 7.50 5.11 2.23
CA ALA A 322 8.21 6.19 2.93
C ALA A 322 9.59 5.73 3.41
N ASP A 323 9.71 4.52 3.98
CA ASP A 323 10.98 3.94 4.42
C ASP A 323 12.02 3.86 3.28
N ILE A 324 11.59 3.50 2.07
CA ILE A 324 12.47 3.46 0.88
C ILE A 324 13.00 4.87 0.57
N VAL A 325 12.14 5.88 0.66
CA VAL A 325 12.50 7.28 0.42
C VAL A 325 13.42 7.80 1.52
N GLU A 326 13.09 7.56 2.80
CA GLU A 326 13.91 7.92 3.95
C GLU A 326 15.32 7.34 3.84
N SER A 327 15.44 6.06 3.49
CA SER A 327 16.72 5.40 3.31
C SER A 327 17.58 6.10 2.25
N ALA A 328 16.97 6.48 1.12
CA ALA A 328 17.65 7.19 0.03
C ALA A 328 18.06 8.62 0.41
N VAL A 329 17.19 9.38 1.08
CA VAL A 329 17.50 10.73 1.57
C VAL A 329 18.60 10.68 2.62
N ASN A 330 18.52 9.76 3.58
CA ASN A 330 19.57 9.57 4.58
C ASN A 330 20.90 9.10 3.97
N GLN A 331 20.87 8.33 2.89
CA GLN A 331 22.08 8.01 2.13
C GLN A 331 22.71 9.26 1.52
N ALA A 332 21.90 10.14 0.91
CA ALA A 332 22.37 11.40 0.36
C ALA A 332 22.94 12.33 1.46
N ILE A 333 22.28 12.39 2.63
CA ILE A 333 22.78 13.12 3.80
C ILE A 333 24.16 12.59 4.21
N ARG A 334 24.33 11.27 4.37
CA ARG A 334 25.62 10.67 4.72
C ARG A 334 26.72 11.00 3.69
N MET A 335 26.37 11.03 2.39
CA MET A 335 27.31 11.43 1.33
C MET A 335 27.72 12.90 1.47
N ALA A 336 26.77 13.81 1.73
CA ALA A 336 27.07 15.22 1.96
C ALA A 336 27.92 15.43 3.22
N VAL A 337 27.61 14.72 4.31
CA VAL A 337 28.38 14.80 5.56
C VAL A 337 29.81 14.30 5.34
N SER A 338 29.99 13.13 4.71
CA SER A 338 31.33 12.55 4.51
C SER A 338 32.24 13.44 3.68
N MET A 339 31.69 14.12 2.66
CA MET A 339 32.47 15.00 1.79
C MET A 339 32.87 16.33 2.44
N ASN A 340 32.13 16.81 3.45
CA ASN A 340 32.40 18.11 4.09
C ASN A 340 33.08 17.97 5.45
N PHE A 341 32.80 16.90 6.19
CA PHE A 341 33.19 16.73 7.59
C PHE A 341 33.93 15.42 7.88
N GLY A 342 34.06 14.53 6.89
CA GLY A 342 34.67 13.21 7.07
C GLY A 342 33.77 12.24 7.82
N ASP A 343 34.38 11.30 8.54
CA ASP A 343 33.67 10.25 9.27
C ASP A 343 33.12 10.80 10.60
N VAL A 344 31.96 11.45 10.52
CA VAL A 344 31.22 11.98 11.68
C VAL A 344 29.77 11.53 11.63
N ALA A 345 29.15 11.44 12.82
CA ALA A 345 27.74 11.09 12.94
C ALA A 345 26.87 12.06 12.13
N SER A 346 25.99 11.48 11.30
CA SER A 346 25.03 12.22 10.49
C SER A 346 23.70 12.36 11.22
N PRO A 347 22.97 13.47 11.02
CA PRO A 347 21.58 13.57 11.47
C PRO A 347 20.69 12.62 10.64
N VAL A 348 19.50 12.33 11.16
CA VAL A 348 18.55 11.38 10.56
C VAL A 348 17.32 12.13 10.12
N TRP A 349 16.99 12.04 8.84
CA TRP A 349 15.75 12.55 8.29
C TRP A 349 14.67 11.46 8.34
N LYS A 350 13.46 11.82 8.76
CA LYS A 350 12.33 10.90 8.89
C LYS A 350 11.03 11.52 8.38
N MET A 351 10.09 10.65 8.09
CA MET A 351 8.70 10.92 7.76
C MET A 351 7.80 10.28 8.81
N TRP A 352 6.70 10.93 9.15
CA TRP A 352 5.73 10.41 10.12
C TRP A 352 4.34 10.98 9.88
N GLU A 353 3.34 10.35 10.47
CA GLU A 353 1.97 10.83 10.41
C GLU A 353 1.72 11.95 11.42
N GLN A 354 0.98 12.98 11.01
CA GLN A 354 0.76 14.23 11.73
C GLN A 354 0.15 14.06 13.15
N GLY A 355 -0.50 12.92 13.44
CA GLY A 355 -1.02 12.62 14.78
C GLY A 355 -0.11 11.75 15.65
N THR A 356 0.76 10.91 15.05
CA THR A 356 1.45 9.86 15.79
C THR A 356 2.52 10.41 16.72
N VAL A 357 3.26 11.45 16.32
CA VAL A 357 4.31 12.03 17.18
C VAL A 357 3.68 12.75 18.37
N ASP A 358 2.66 13.58 18.12
CA ASP A 358 1.99 14.37 19.15
C ASP A 358 1.27 13.48 20.17
N ASP A 359 0.54 12.44 19.72
CA ASP A 359 -0.16 11.51 20.61
C ASP A 359 0.81 10.64 21.41
N THR A 360 1.89 10.17 20.80
CA THR A 360 2.89 9.34 21.50
C THR A 360 3.63 10.16 22.55
N GLN A 361 3.97 11.42 22.23
CA GLN A 361 4.64 12.35 23.12
C GLN A 361 3.72 12.76 24.27
N ALA A 362 2.46 13.09 23.98
CA ALA A 362 1.45 13.40 24.98
C ALA A 362 1.19 12.20 25.90
N THR A 363 1.05 10.98 25.35
CA THR A 363 0.86 9.74 26.11
C THR A 363 2.08 9.40 26.98
N ARG A 364 3.29 9.63 26.48
CA ARG A 364 4.54 9.45 27.25
C ARG A 364 4.56 10.41 28.44
N ASP A 365 4.30 11.68 28.17
CA ASP A 365 4.36 12.74 29.17
C ASP A 365 3.26 12.53 30.23
N GLU A 366 2.07 12.09 29.83
CA GLU A 366 1.01 11.65 30.74
C GLU A 366 1.47 10.50 31.65
N LYS A 367 2.06 9.44 31.09
CA LYS A 367 2.57 8.29 31.87
C LYS A 367 3.68 8.70 32.84
N LEU A 368 4.59 9.57 32.43
CA LEU A 368 5.67 10.09 33.28
C LEU A 368 5.13 11.00 34.39
N SER A 369 4.13 11.84 34.10
CA SER A 369 3.46 12.65 35.11
C SER A 369 2.68 11.81 36.11
N ARG A 370 1.97 10.75 35.65
CA ARG A 370 1.34 9.76 36.54
C ARG A 370 2.37 9.03 37.42
N ALA A 371 3.58 8.82 36.92
CA ALA A 371 4.70 8.23 37.68
C ALA A 371 5.41 9.24 38.63
N GLY A 372 5.00 10.51 38.65
CA GLY A 372 5.48 11.54 39.57
C GLY A 372 6.48 12.55 38.98
N VAL A 373 6.74 12.53 37.67
CA VAL A 373 7.57 13.55 37.01
C VAL A 373 6.80 14.87 36.89
N VAL A 374 7.39 15.96 37.36
CA VAL A 374 6.84 17.31 37.20
C VAL A 374 7.57 18.03 36.08
N PHE A 375 6.92 18.16 34.93
CA PHE A 375 7.45 18.91 33.79
C PHE A 375 7.35 20.42 34.02
N THR A 376 8.32 21.17 33.50
CA THR A 376 8.37 22.63 33.61
C THR A 376 7.71 23.31 32.40
N PRO A 377 7.25 24.56 32.51
CA PRO A 377 6.78 25.34 31.35
C PRO A 377 7.83 25.42 30.22
N GLN A 378 9.11 25.53 30.57
CA GLN A 378 10.21 25.52 29.60
C GLN A 378 10.35 24.19 28.85
N TYR A 379 10.04 23.07 29.50
CA TYR A 379 10.01 21.76 28.84
C TYR A 379 8.94 21.75 27.75
N PHE A 380 7.69 22.11 28.08
CA PHE A 380 6.60 22.10 27.12
C PHE A 380 6.80 23.09 25.96
N LYS A 381 7.32 24.29 26.23
CA LYS A 381 7.68 25.26 25.16
C LYS A 381 8.72 24.71 24.18
N ARG A 382 9.73 24.00 24.69
CA ARG A 382 10.77 23.39 23.84
C ARG A 382 10.24 22.18 23.07
N GLU A 383 9.52 21.32 23.76
CA GLU A 383 9.17 19.99 23.30
C GLU A 383 7.96 20.02 22.35
N TYR A 384 6.97 20.86 22.63
CA TYR A 384 5.75 21.07 21.82
C TYR A 384 5.79 22.38 21.02
N GLN A 385 6.93 23.07 20.99
CA GLN A 385 7.14 24.30 20.19
C GLN A 385 6.15 25.44 20.50
N LEU A 386 5.65 25.49 21.74
CA LEU A 386 4.68 26.50 22.20
C LEU A 386 5.33 27.87 22.38
N GLN A 387 4.58 28.93 22.09
CA GLN A 387 5.01 30.32 22.18
C GLN A 387 4.85 30.90 23.59
N ASP A 388 5.48 32.05 23.82
CA ASP A 388 5.31 32.81 25.06
C ASP A 388 3.88 33.34 25.17
N GLY A 389 3.13 32.81 26.15
CA GLY A 389 1.71 33.10 26.37
C GLY A 389 0.80 31.87 26.25
N ASP A 390 1.26 30.79 25.61
CA ASP A 390 0.50 29.55 25.43
C ASP A 390 0.39 28.74 26.72
N ILE A 391 1.37 28.88 27.61
CA ILE A 391 1.39 28.25 28.93
C ILE A 391 1.20 29.34 29.98
N ASP A 392 0.17 29.19 30.80
CA ASP A 392 0.06 29.96 32.03
C ASP A 392 1.23 29.56 32.94
N GLU A 393 2.07 30.53 33.32
CA GLU A 393 3.24 30.32 34.19
C GLU A 393 2.94 30.68 35.66
N THR A 394 1.70 31.04 35.99
CA THR A 394 1.31 31.34 37.37
C THR A 394 1.44 30.09 38.26
N PRO A 395 1.98 30.19 39.48
CA PRO A 395 2.14 29.03 40.35
C PRO A 395 0.79 28.40 40.73
N PRO A 396 0.71 27.06 40.87
CA PRO A 396 -0.56 26.34 41.15
C PRO A 396 -1.31 26.84 42.40
N SER A 397 -0.57 27.35 43.39
CA SER A 397 -1.10 27.92 44.63
C SER A 397 -1.94 29.18 44.43
N GLU A 398 -1.79 29.88 43.31
CA GLU A 398 -2.60 31.05 42.95
C GLU A 398 -3.78 30.68 42.03
N ARG A 399 -3.67 29.60 41.23
CA ARG A 399 -4.75 29.11 40.35
C ARG A 399 -5.95 28.56 41.12
N GLN A 400 -5.71 27.84 42.22
CA GLN A 400 -6.78 27.24 43.02
C GLN A 400 -7.69 28.26 43.74
N LYS A 401 -7.26 29.53 43.88
CA LYS A 401 -8.08 30.58 44.52
C LYS A 401 -9.16 31.16 43.61
N ASN A 402 -9.07 30.97 42.29
CA ASN A 402 -9.94 31.62 41.31
C ASN A 402 -10.80 30.66 40.47
N MET A 403 -10.82 29.36 40.77
CA MET A 403 -11.73 28.42 40.09
C MET A 403 -13.10 28.38 40.78
N LEU A 404 -14.14 28.81 40.07
CA LEU A 404 -15.51 28.34 40.33
C LEU A 404 -15.55 26.81 40.12
N PRO A 405 -16.36 26.05 40.87
CA PRO A 405 -16.41 24.60 40.74
C PRO A 405 -16.86 24.23 39.32
N LEU A 406 -15.96 23.57 38.58
CA LEU A 406 -16.22 23.08 37.23
C LEU A 406 -17.08 21.81 37.29
N SER A 407 -18.29 21.88 36.75
CA SER A 407 -19.20 20.75 36.53
C SER A 407 -18.76 19.79 35.41
N PHE A 408 -17.54 19.93 34.89
CA PHE A 408 -16.99 19.10 33.80
C PHE A 408 -16.27 17.84 34.32
N ALA A 409 -15.82 17.84 35.59
CA ALA A 409 -15.18 16.67 36.18
C ALA A 409 -16.18 15.51 36.38
N GLU A 410 -17.44 15.81 36.69
CA GLU A 410 -18.50 14.79 36.85
C GLU A 410 -18.86 14.09 35.53
N ALA A 411 -18.74 14.78 34.38
CA ALA A 411 -19.05 14.19 33.07
C ALA A 411 -17.98 13.19 32.61
N ILE A 412 -16.70 13.49 32.87
CA ILE A 412 -15.59 12.61 32.53
C ILE A 412 -15.55 11.40 33.48
N ASP A 413 -15.80 11.61 34.77
CA ASP A 413 -15.92 10.49 35.73
C ASP A 413 -17.12 9.59 35.40
N ALA A 414 -18.24 10.16 34.94
CA ALA A 414 -19.41 9.38 34.52
C ALA A 414 -19.12 8.54 33.26
N ASP A 415 -18.41 9.08 32.27
CA ASP A 415 -18.03 8.34 31.06
C ASP A 415 -17.00 7.23 31.38
N ILE A 416 -16.03 7.48 32.25
CA ILE A 416 -15.06 6.47 32.67
C ILE A 416 -15.75 5.35 33.47
N GLN A 417 -16.70 5.69 34.35
CA GLN A 417 -17.49 4.71 35.10
C GLN A 417 -18.40 3.90 34.19
N ALA A 418 -19.00 4.52 33.17
CA ALA A 418 -19.85 3.85 32.19
C ALA A 418 -19.05 2.88 31.30
N GLN A 419 -17.84 3.28 30.89
CA GLN A 419 -16.94 2.44 30.11
C GLN A 419 -16.44 1.24 30.94
N GLN A 420 -16.06 1.45 32.21
CA GLN A 420 -15.68 0.36 33.11
C GLN A 420 -16.83 -0.60 33.38
N ALA A 421 -18.06 -0.10 33.56
CA ALA A 421 -19.23 -0.96 33.74
C ALA A 421 -19.58 -1.78 32.48
N LEU A 422 -19.28 -1.25 31.29
CA LEU A 422 -19.44 -1.95 30.02
C LEU A 422 -18.39 -3.05 29.84
N ASP A 423 -17.12 -2.75 30.16
CA ASP A 423 -16.02 -3.70 30.10
C ASP A 423 -16.22 -4.84 31.12
N ASP A 424 -16.65 -4.53 32.35
CA ASP A 424 -17.00 -5.53 33.36
C ASP A 424 -18.18 -6.41 32.92
N ALA A 425 -19.20 -5.83 32.26
CA ALA A 425 -20.34 -6.59 31.74
C ALA A 425 -19.95 -7.51 30.56
N LEU A 426 -19.03 -7.07 29.70
CA LEU A 426 -18.46 -7.87 28.61
C LEU A 426 -17.57 -8.98 29.15
N ASP A 427 -16.78 -8.73 30.18
CA ASP A 427 -15.95 -9.74 30.84
C ASP A 427 -16.81 -10.78 31.58
N ILE A 428 -17.93 -10.38 32.18
CA ILE A 428 -18.92 -11.33 32.73
C ILE A 428 -19.54 -12.19 31.62
N LEU A 429 -19.76 -11.63 30.43
CA LEU A 429 -20.34 -12.32 29.28
C LEU A 429 -19.36 -13.26 28.58
N MET A 430 -18.07 -12.91 28.54
CA MET A 430 -17.01 -13.64 27.86
C MET A 430 -16.27 -14.63 28.77
N ASN A 431 -16.04 -14.25 30.03
CA ASN A 431 -15.22 -15.00 31.00
C ASN A 431 -16.03 -15.51 32.21
N GLY A 432 -17.26 -15.03 32.44
CA GLY A 432 -18.17 -15.54 33.46
C GLY A 432 -18.77 -16.88 33.05
N GLY A 433 -18.02 -17.96 33.28
CA GLY A 433 -18.38 -19.35 33.05
C GLY A 433 -19.61 -19.86 33.84
N ALA A 434 -20.77 -19.29 33.54
CA ALA A 434 -22.09 -19.83 33.86
C ALA A 434 -23.01 -19.57 32.66
N LEU A 435 -22.89 -20.43 31.64
CA LEU A 435 -23.97 -20.64 30.68
C LEU A 435 -25.19 -21.08 31.50
N ASN A 436 -26.06 -20.14 31.86
CA ASN A 436 -27.31 -20.43 32.55
C ASN A 436 -27.99 -21.63 31.88
N GLY A 437 -28.03 -22.77 32.59
CA GLY A 437 -28.61 -24.12 32.39
C GLY A 437 -29.37 -24.53 31.13
N THR A 438 -29.22 -23.83 30.00
CA THR A 438 -30.06 -23.94 28.80
C THR A 438 -29.24 -24.15 27.52
N LEU A 439 -27.95 -23.79 27.51
CA LEU A 439 -27.03 -24.05 26.40
C LEU A 439 -26.10 -25.24 26.64
N GLU A 440 -25.95 -25.68 27.89
CA GLU A 440 -25.07 -26.78 28.28
C GLU A 440 -25.44 -28.13 27.64
N PRO A 441 -26.71 -28.57 27.56
CA PRO A 441 -27.04 -29.83 26.88
C PRO A 441 -26.90 -29.74 25.35
N VAL A 442 -26.93 -28.53 24.79
CA VAL A 442 -26.82 -28.28 23.34
C VAL A 442 -25.36 -28.27 22.89
N LEU A 443 -24.46 -27.75 23.72
CA LEU A 443 -23.05 -27.58 23.38
C LEU A 443 -22.14 -28.67 23.96
N ALA A 444 -22.59 -29.43 24.96
CA ALA A 444 -21.83 -30.56 25.52
C ALA A 444 -21.36 -31.61 24.49
N PRO A 445 -22.13 -31.98 23.45
CA PRO A 445 -21.65 -32.89 22.41
C PRO A 445 -20.52 -32.30 21.57
N LEU A 446 -20.55 -30.99 21.34
CA LEU A 446 -19.56 -30.24 20.56
C LEU A 446 -18.24 -30.13 21.33
N PHE A 447 -18.29 -29.79 22.63
CA PHE A 447 -17.09 -29.71 23.46
C PHE A 447 -16.40 -31.07 23.63
N LYS A 448 -17.16 -32.15 23.79
CA LYS A 448 -16.60 -33.50 23.94
C LYS A 448 -15.84 -33.97 22.69
N ARG A 449 -16.26 -33.55 21.50
CA ARG A 449 -15.58 -33.90 20.23
C ARG A 449 -14.39 -33.02 19.90
N VAL A 450 -14.36 -31.79 20.42
CA VAL A 450 -13.16 -30.94 20.41
C VAL A 450 -12.07 -31.58 21.29
N GLU A 451 -12.45 -32.13 22.44
CA GLU A 451 -11.54 -32.93 23.28
C GLU A 451 -11.05 -34.22 22.58
N ASP A 452 -11.87 -34.83 21.72
CA ASP A 452 -11.50 -35.99 20.90
C ASP A 452 -10.64 -35.63 19.65
N GLY A 453 -10.29 -34.35 19.45
CA GLY A 453 -9.28 -33.91 18.47
C GLY A 453 -9.77 -33.71 17.03
N VAL A 454 -11.07 -33.46 16.81
CA VAL A 454 -11.64 -33.21 15.48
C VAL A 454 -11.27 -31.80 14.97
N ASN A 455 -10.91 -31.68 13.69
CA ASN A 455 -10.46 -30.42 13.10
C ASN A 455 -11.62 -29.40 12.87
N PRO A 456 -11.32 -28.10 12.76
CA PRO A 456 -12.33 -27.03 12.64
C PRO A 456 -13.26 -27.18 11.43
N SER A 457 -12.76 -27.77 10.33
CA SER A 457 -13.51 -27.99 9.10
C SER A 457 -14.61 -29.04 9.25
N GLY A 458 -14.36 -30.09 10.05
CA GLY A 458 -15.35 -31.13 10.37
C GLY A 458 -16.46 -30.64 11.30
N LEU A 459 -16.12 -29.74 12.23
CA LEU A 459 -17.08 -29.13 13.17
C LEU A 459 -18.10 -28.22 12.45
N LEU A 460 -17.67 -27.49 11.43
CA LEU A 460 -18.54 -26.61 10.64
C LEU A 460 -19.55 -27.38 9.78
N GLY A 461 -19.18 -28.55 9.27
CA GLY A 461 -20.09 -29.42 8.51
C GLY A 461 -21.23 -29.98 9.36
N GLU A 462 -20.94 -30.41 10.59
CA GLU A 462 -21.94 -30.98 11.50
C GLU A 462 -22.81 -29.89 12.19
N LEU A 463 -22.27 -28.68 12.39
CA LEU A 463 -23.04 -27.52 12.86
C LEU A 463 -24.19 -27.16 11.90
N ALA A 464 -24.00 -27.39 10.60
CA ALA A 464 -25.05 -27.20 9.59
C ALA A 464 -26.14 -28.30 9.67
N GLU A 465 -25.81 -29.51 10.13
CA GLU A 465 -26.77 -30.62 10.31
C GLU A 465 -27.60 -30.50 11.59
N LEU A 466 -27.10 -29.79 12.61
CA LEU A 466 -27.83 -29.52 13.87
C LEU A 466 -28.84 -28.37 13.76
N TYR A 467 -28.69 -27.53 12.73
CA TYR A 467 -29.52 -26.35 12.47
C TYR A 467 -31.06 -26.61 12.37
N PRO A 468 -31.55 -27.74 11.83
CA PRO A 468 -32.99 -28.00 11.69
C PRO A 468 -33.73 -28.32 13.01
N GLN A 469 -33.01 -28.51 14.12
CA GLN A 469 -33.61 -28.94 15.40
C GLN A 469 -33.72 -27.81 16.45
N MET A 470 -33.32 -26.58 16.12
CA MET A 470 -33.35 -25.46 17.07
C MET A 470 -34.65 -24.65 16.96
N ASN A 471 -35.33 -24.44 18.10
CA ASN A 471 -36.59 -23.69 18.17
C ASN A 471 -36.32 -22.19 17.98
N ALA A 472 -36.58 -21.69 16.76
CA ALA A 472 -36.15 -20.37 16.27
C ALA A 472 -36.81 -19.18 17.00
N GLU A 473 -37.95 -19.37 17.67
CA GLU A 473 -38.70 -18.27 18.28
C GLU A 473 -38.01 -17.65 19.50
N ASP A 474 -37.34 -18.45 20.35
CA ASP A 474 -36.71 -17.98 21.58
C ASP A 474 -35.43 -17.16 21.34
N LEU A 475 -34.65 -17.52 20.32
CA LEU A 475 -33.42 -16.81 19.95
C LEU A 475 -33.76 -15.47 19.29
N GLN A 476 -34.81 -15.46 18.47
CA GLN A 476 -35.26 -14.28 17.74
C GLN A 476 -35.87 -13.24 18.69
N GLU A 477 -36.64 -13.65 19.69
CA GLU A 477 -37.19 -12.73 20.70
C GLU A 477 -36.09 -12.09 21.58
N ARG A 478 -35.03 -12.84 21.91
CA ARG A 478 -33.93 -12.35 22.76
C ARG A 478 -32.99 -11.41 22.02
N LEU A 479 -32.65 -11.71 20.76
CA LEU A 479 -31.89 -10.80 19.90
C LEU A 479 -32.68 -9.52 19.61
N ALA A 480 -34.00 -9.62 19.43
CA ALA A 480 -34.86 -8.45 19.25
C ALA A 480 -34.89 -7.55 20.49
N ARG A 481 -34.90 -8.12 21.71
CA ARG A 481 -34.84 -7.34 22.96
C ARG A 481 -33.49 -6.66 23.16
N ILE A 482 -32.38 -7.31 22.84
CA ILE A 482 -31.03 -6.72 22.93
C ILE A 482 -30.88 -5.57 21.94
N MET A 483 -31.30 -5.76 20.69
CA MET A 483 -31.30 -4.71 19.67
C MET A 483 -32.22 -3.54 20.04
N PHE A 484 -33.39 -3.82 20.62
CA PHE A 484 -34.34 -2.79 21.08
C PHE A 484 -33.76 -1.94 22.22
N VAL A 485 -33.13 -2.56 23.23
CA VAL A 485 -32.48 -1.83 24.33
C VAL A 485 -31.33 -0.96 23.82
N ALA A 486 -30.49 -1.49 22.92
CA ALA A 486 -29.41 -0.72 22.30
C ALA A 486 -29.93 0.48 21.48
N THR A 487 -31.05 0.31 20.78
CA THR A 487 -31.66 1.38 19.96
C THR A 487 -32.34 2.46 20.82
N VAL A 488 -32.99 2.08 21.91
CA VAL A 488 -33.61 3.04 22.85
C VAL A 488 -32.55 3.83 23.61
N TRP A 489 -31.46 3.20 24.00
CA TRP A 489 -30.33 3.88 24.66
C TRP A 489 -29.59 4.83 23.71
N GLY A 490 -29.35 4.44 22.45
CA GLY A 490 -28.77 5.33 21.45
C GLY A 490 -29.62 6.59 21.18
N ARG A 491 -30.95 6.48 21.20
CA ARG A 491 -31.86 7.62 21.01
C ARG A 491 -31.99 8.54 22.23
N LEU A 492 -31.72 8.03 23.43
CA LEU A 492 -31.77 8.83 24.66
C LEU A 492 -30.56 9.76 24.79
N HIS A 493 -29.44 9.45 24.12
CA HIS A 493 -28.21 10.26 24.15
C HIS A 493 -28.04 11.20 22.95
N GLU A 494 -28.92 11.14 21.94
CA GLU A 494 -28.99 12.13 20.85
C GLU A 494 -29.76 13.41 21.22
N ARG A 495 -30.47 13.44 22.36
CA ARG A 495 -31.33 14.58 22.76
C ARG A 495 -30.72 15.57 23.76
N ASP A 496 -29.55 15.28 24.32
CA ASP A 496 -28.88 16.16 25.28
C ASP A 496 -27.72 16.99 24.68
N ASN A 497 -27.55 16.96 23.35
CA ASN A 497 -26.63 17.84 22.60
C ASN A 497 -27.39 18.73 21.59
N GLY A 498 -28.28 19.59 22.12
CA GLY A 498 -28.93 20.68 21.39
C GLY A 498 -28.94 21.95 22.22
#